data_AF-A0A662XK36-F1
#
_entry.id   AF-A0A662XK36-F1
#
_cell.length_a   1.000
_cell.length_b   1.000
_cell.length_c   1.000
_cell.angle_alpha   90.00
_cell.angle_beta   90.00
_cell.angle_gamma   90.00
#
_symmetry.space_group_name_H-M   'P 1'
#
loop_
_entity.id
_entity.type
_entity.pdbx_description
1 polymer ?
#
loop_
_entity_poly.entity_id
_entity_poly.type
_entity_poly.pdbx_seq_one_letter_code
_entity_poly.pdbx_strand_id
1 'polypeptide(L)'
;MVVLHVKRGDRSEFLYETTASTSNDALVRTLCRLQNLRLRLAALADALEGLGRYGAAKPPAEQGLDAYQEGAADKQRGEFYDADPLGHRTGEGVSPQLRDVLARVAADAKTLLDSKTLVARRVCVDEPELVEKLQNIRGAVAMAFPMGLPAFDPVKLLLDAESAEEALGDCSAVLEVLPEDSAELWWAGKQFFRDQTVGDLAGKNEKTTLIVKLQKKGGGAPSREPGVSEDERKAMMAFYFKKQQEMQQVADDDAEDYMASSWADPKALKNSLRGTNHIRPF
;
A
#
# COMPACT_ATOMS: atom_id res chain seq x y z
N MET A 1 -3.29 -27.89 -3.37
CA MET A 1 -2.06 -27.14 -3.12
C MET A 1 -2.10 -26.32 -1.83
N VAL A 2 -0.93 -25.81 -1.45
CA VAL A 2 -0.68 -25.00 -0.26
C VAL A 2 -0.68 -23.52 -0.65
N VAL A 3 -1.42 -22.68 0.07
CA VAL A 3 -1.45 -21.23 -0.16
C VAL A 3 -0.64 -20.54 0.93
N LEU A 4 0.32 -19.71 0.55
CA LEU A 4 1.13 -18.91 1.47
C LEU A 4 0.60 -17.48 1.52
N HIS A 5 0.15 -17.05 2.69
CA HIS A 5 -0.11 -15.65 2.98
C HIS A 5 1.16 -15.01 3.50
N VAL A 6 1.86 -14.31 2.61
CA VAL A 6 3.12 -13.63 2.92
C VAL A 6 2.82 -12.33 3.64
N LYS A 7 3.43 -12.16 4.81
CA LYS A 7 3.35 -10.96 5.64
C LYS A 7 4.73 -10.43 5.98
N ARG A 8 4.79 -9.14 6.30
CA ARG A 8 5.95 -8.46 6.89
C ARG A 8 5.50 -7.70 8.14
N GLY A 9 5.96 -8.14 9.30
CA GLY A 9 5.38 -7.68 10.57
C GLY A 9 3.91 -8.05 10.63
N ASP A 10 3.03 -7.04 10.66
CA ASP A 10 1.57 -7.19 10.65
C ASP A 10 0.95 -6.84 9.28
N ARG A 11 1.75 -6.33 8.33
CA ARG A 11 1.30 -5.95 7.00
C ARG A 11 1.18 -7.18 6.11
N SER A 12 0.04 -7.30 5.42
CA SER A 12 -0.17 -8.32 4.39
C SER A 12 0.43 -7.86 3.07
N GLU A 13 1.27 -8.71 2.49
CA GLU A 13 1.99 -8.42 1.25
C GLU A 13 1.28 -9.05 0.05
N PHE A 14 1.24 -10.38 -0.04
CA PHE A 14 0.59 -11.09 -1.14
C PHE A 14 0.28 -12.54 -0.76
N LEU A 15 -0.50 -13.20 -1.64
CA LEU A 15 -0.73 -14.64 -1.58
C LEU A 15 0.11 -15.33 -2.66
N TYR A 16 0.68 -16.48 -2.34
CA TYR A 16 1.44 -17.30 -3.30
C TYR A 16 1.01 -18.76 -3.21
N GLU A 17 0.95 -19.41 -4.37
CA GLU A 17 0.51 -20.79 -4.48
C GLU A 17 1.71 -21.74 -4.65
N THR A 18 1.75 -22.82 -3.85
CA THR A 18 2.84 -23.80 -3.89
C THR A 18 2.36 -25.21 -3.52
N THR A 19 3.22 -26.22 -3.61
CA THR A 19 2.91 -27.61 -3.22
C THR A 19 3.71 -28.02 -2.00
N ALA A 20 3.24 -29.04 -1.27
CA ALA A 20 3.96 -29.55 -0.10
C ALA A 20 5.33 -30.17 -0.45
N SER A 21 5.51 -30.62 -1.70
CA SER A 21 6.76 -31.18 -2.21
C SER A 21 7.80 -30.13 -2.62
N THR A 22 7.44 -28.84 -2.64
CA THR A 22 8.35 -27.78 -3.06
C THR A 22 9.50 -27.64 -2.05
N SER A 23 10.73 -27.50 -2.55
CA SER A 23 11.91 -27.23 -1.72
C SER A 23 11.79 -25.84 -1.09
N ASN A 24 12.16 -25.74 0.18
CA ASN A 24 12.17 -24.47 0.89
C ASN A 24 13.16 -23.48 0.28
N ASP A 25 14.30 -23.93 -0.27
CA ASP A 25 15.22 -23.01 -0.95
C ASP A 25 14.60 -22.39 -2.19
N ALA A 26 14.01 -23.21 -3.06
CA ALA A 26 13.31 -22.74 -4.25
C ALA A 26 12.17 -21.79 -3.87
N LEU A 27 11.37 -22.16 -2.86
CA LEU A 27 10.26 -21.34 -2.39
C LEU A 27 10.74 -19.97 -1.90
N VAL A 28 11.76 -19.92 -1.02
CA VAL A 28 12.22 -18.65 -0.45
C VAL A 28 12.81 -17.75 -1.52
N ARG A 29 13.59 -18.29 -2.48
CA ARG A 29 14.08 -17.52 -3.63
C ARG A 29 12.94 -16.92 -4.44
N THR A 30 11.92 -17.71 -4.77
CA THR A 30 10.74 -17.22 -5.51
C THR A 30 9.99 -16.13 -4.74
N LEU A 31 9.74 -16.30 -3.45
CA LEU A 31 9.06 -15.29 -2.64
C LEU A 31 9.86 -13.99 -2.54
N CYS A 32 11.19 -14.08 -2.39
CA CYS A 32 12.08 -12.91 -2.41
C CYS A 32 12.01 -12.19 -3.76
N ARG A 33 12.12 -12.92 -4.87
CA ARG A 33 12.05 -12.35 -6.21
C ARG A 33 10.71 -11.66 -6.45
N LEU A 34 9.60 -12.29 -6.11
CA LEU A 34 8.26 -11.70 -6.21
C LEU A 34 8.16 -10.41 -5.39
N GLN A 35 8.60 -10.42 -4.12
CA GLN A 35 8.54 -9.22 -3.30
C GLN A 35 9.41 -8.09 -3.88
N ASN A 36 10.61 -8.42 -4.33
CA ASN A 36 11.55 -7.45 -4.90
C ASN A 36 11.02 -6.86 -6.22
N LEU A 37 10.41 -7.67 -7.09
CA LEU A 37 9.74 -7.21 -8.31
C LEU A 37 8.53 -6.32 -8.00
N ARG A 38 7.73 -6.67 -6.98
CA ARG A 38 6.60 -5.84 -6.52
C ARG A 38 7.07 -4.47 -6.04
N LEU A 39 8.14 -4.40 -5.24
CA LEU A 39 8.71 -3.13 -4.78
C LEU A 39 9.20 -2.27 -5.95
N ARG A 40 9.90 -2.89 -6.92
CA ARG A 40 10.38 -2.22 -8.13
C ARG A 40 9.23 -1.69 -8.99
N LEU A 41 8.18 -2.48 -9.19
CA LEU A 41 6.98 -2.07 -9.92
C LEU A 41 6.22 -0.94 -9.23
N ALA A 42 6.12 -0.96 -7.89
CA ALA A 42 5.51 0.11 -7.12
C ALA A 42 6.25 1.43 -7.35
N ALA A 43 7.58 1.41 -7.20
CA ALA A 43 8.43 2.58 -7.43
C ALA A 43 8.31 3.11 -8.87
N LEU A 44 8.29 2.22 -9.87
CA LEU A 44 8.07 2.60 -11.26
C LEU A 44 6.70 3.25 -11.47
N ALA A 45 5.63 2.64 -10.97
CA ALA A 45 4.27 3.14 -11.14
C ALA A 45 4.09 4.54 -10.53
N ASP A 46 4.73 4.82 -9.40
CA ASP A 46 4.71 6.15 -8.79
C ASP A 46 5.55 7.17 -9.58
N ALA A 47 6.69 6.75 -10.14
CA ALA A 47 7.56 7.63 -10.92
C ALA A 47 6.97 8.02 -12.30
N LEU A 48 6.08 7.21 -12.87
CA LEU A 48 5.47 7.44 -14.18
C LEU A 48 4.61 8.71 -14.24
N GLU A 49 3.88 9.03 -13.18
CA GLU A 49 3.04 10.22 -13.12
C GLU A 49 3.88 11.50 -13.26
N GLY A 50 4.98 11.58 -12.51
CA GLY A 50 5.93 12.67 -12.60
C GLY A 50 6.66 12.72 -13.95
N LEU A 51 7.01 11.55 -14.52
CA LEU A 51 7.66 11.47 -15.83
C LEU A 51 6.75 12.01 -16.95
N GLY A 52 5.48 11.60 -16.96
CA GLY A 52 4.54 12.05 -17.99
C GLY A 52 4.20 13.54 -17.90
N ARG A 53 4.16 14.09 -16.68
CA ARG A 53 3.79 15.48 -16.45
C ARG A 53 4.94 16.47 -16.57
N TYR A 54 6.10 16.14 -15.99
CA TYR A 54 7.24 17.05 -15.87
C TYR A 54 8.45 16.63 -16.71
N GLY A 55 8.36 15.54 -17.49
CA GLY A 55 9.41 15.12 -18.39
C GLY A 55 10.59 14.44 -17.71
N ALA A 56 11.70 14.30 -18.42
CA ALA A 56 12.92 13.67 -17.92
C ALA A 56 13.53 14.42 -16.72
N ALA A 57 14.26 13.70 -15.88
CA ALA A 57 15.03 14.26 -14.79
C ALA A 57 16.08 15.27 -15.27
N LYS A 58 16.41 16.26 -14.44
CA LYS A 58 17.56 17.15 -14.63
C LYS A 58 18.84 16.47 -14.13
N PRO A 59 20.01 16.86 -14.66
CA PRO A 59 21.29 16.46 -14.09
C PRO A 59 21.32 16.78 -12.58
N PRO A 60 21.88 15.91 -11.73
CA PRO A 60 21.89 16.12 -10.28
C PRO A 60 22.45 17.49 -9.84
N ALA A 61 23.40 18.05 -10.61
CA ALA A 61 24.01 19.36 -10.33
C ALA A 61 23.08 20.57 -10.60
N GLU A 62 22.00 20.38 -11.35
CA GLU A 62 21.08 21.45 -11.77
C GLU A 62 19.73 21.40 -11.04
N GLN A 63 19.48 20.35 -10.26
CA GLN A 63 18.22 20.17 -9.53
C GLN A 63 18.05 21.26 -8.46
N GLY A 64 16.87 21.89 -8.42
CA GLY A 64 16.54 22.93 -7.44
C GLY A 64 17.21 24.30 -7.67
N LEU A 65 17.97 24.47 -8.76
CA LEU A 65 18.65 25.73 -9.10
C LEU A 65 17.90 26.58 -10.13
N ASP A 66 16.64 26.24 -10.42
CA ASP A 66 15.84 26.87 -11.49
C ASP A 66 15.69 28.40 -11.33
N ALA A 67 15.64 28.88 -10.08
CA ALA A 67 15.51 30.31 -9.78
C ALA A 67 16.85 31.07 -9.85
N TYR A 68 17.99 30.37 -9.89
CA TYR A 68 19.34 30.94 -9.77
C TYR A 68 20.20 30.72 -11.02
N GLN A 69 19.74 29.94 -12.00
CA GLN A 69 20.43 29.75 -13.27
C GLN A 69 20.28 30.98 -14.18
N GLU A 70 21.40 31.57 -14.59
CA GLU A 70 21.43 32.60 -15.65
C GLU A 70 20.89 32.01 -16.97
N GLY A 71 19.93 32.70 -17.60
CA GLY A 71 19.29 32.27 -18.85
C GLY A 71 18.12 31.28 -18.70
N ALA A 72 17.68 30.96 -17.47
CA ALA A 72 16.52 30.09 -17.24
C ALA A 72 15.20 30.64 -17.81
N ALA A 73 15.08 31.97 -17.89
CA ALA A 73 13.95 32.69 -18.50
C ALA A 73 13.97 32.70 -20.04
N ASP A 74 15.15 32.53 -20.66
CA ASP A 74 15.34 32.60 -22.11
C ASP A 74 15.28 31.22 -22.80
N LYS A 75 15.20 30.13 -22.02
CA LYS A 75 15.01 28.78 -22.56
C LYS A 75 13.63 28.67 -23.20
N GLN A 76 13.59 28.44 -24.50
CA GLN A 76 12.35 28.11 -25.23
C GLN A 76 11.77 26.82 -24.64
N ARG A 77 10.60 26.94 -24.01
CA ARG A 77 9.86 25.83 -23.41
C ARG A 77 9.00 25.14 -24.45
N GLY A 78 8.81 23.83 -24.29
CA GLY A 78 7.95 23.04 -25.14
C GLY A 78 6.46 23.37 -24.96
N GLU A 79 5.64 22.85 -25.87
CA GLU A 79 4.18 23.02 -25.87
C GLU A 79 3.51 22.45 -24.60
N PHE A 80 4.09 21.40 -24.02
CA PHE A 80 3.54 20.69 -22.87
C PHE A 80 4.31 20.96 -21.57
N TYR A 81 4.93 22.14 -21.46
CA TYR A 81 5.71 22.51 -20.28
C TYR A 81 4.82 22.69 -19.03
N ASP A 82 5.21 22.03 -17.94
CA ASP A 82 4.67 22.22 -16.59
C ASP A 82 5.82 22.20 -15.59
N ALA A 83 5.92 23.21 -14.73
CA ALA A 83 7.05 23.33 -13.81
C ALA A 83 6.96 22.24 -12.71
N ASP A 84 8.03 21.48 -12.52
CA ASP A 84 8.10 20.49 -11.43
C ASP A 84 8.14 21.20 -10.07
N PRO A 85 7.17 20.98 -9.17
CA PRO A 85 7.17 21.59 -7.83
C PRO A 85 8.41 21.25 -7.00
N LEU A 86 9.03 20.09 -7.26
CA LEU A 86 10.22 19.64 -6.54
C LEU A 86 11.54 20.07 -7.22
N GLY A 87 11.47 20.61 -8.44
CA GLY A 87 12.64 21.05 -9.20
C GLY A 87 13.59 19.94 -9.64
N HIS A 88 13.17 18.67 -9.61
CA HIS A 88 14.00 17.52 -9.99
C HIS A 88 13.94 17.21 -11.49
N ARG A 89 12.80 17.52 -12.13
CA ARG A 89 12.56 17.27 -13.56
C ARG A 89 12.60 18.55 -14.40
N THR A 90 12.80 18.39 -15.70
CA THR A 90 12.96 19.47 -16.68
C THR A 90 11.73 20.36 -16.83
N GLY A 91 10.55 19.81 -16.54
CA GLY A 91 9.24 20.41 -16.79
C GLY A 91 8.70 20.14 -18.19
N GLU A 92 9.51 19.54 -19.08
CA GLU A 92 9.15 19.24 -20.47
C GLU A 92 8.36 17.92 -20.55
N GLY A 93 7.08 17.98 -20.17
CA GLY A 93 6.18 16.83 -20.18
C GLY A 93 5.87 16.29 -21.58
N VAL A 94 5.20 15.14 -21.62
CA VAL A 94 4.71 14.54 -22.88
C VAL A 94 3.29 15.02 -23.21
N SER A 95 2.84 14.73 -24.43
CA SER A 95 1.48 15.06 -24.87
C SER A 95 0.42 14.46 -23.94
N PRO A 96 -0.77 15.08 -23.82
CA PRO A 96 -1.84 14.59 -22.95
C PRO A 96 -2.23 13.13 -23.22
N GLN A 97 -2.24 12.73 -24.49
CA GLN A 97 -2.53 11.35 -24.88
C GLN A 97 -1.51 10.35 -24.34
N LEU A 98 -0.21 10.68 -24.42
CA LEU A 98 0.85 9.82 -23.90
C LEU A 98 0.87 9.82 -22.35
N ARG A 99 0.54 10.96 -21.75
CA ARG A 99 0.37 11.07 -20.29
C ARG A 99 -0.74 10.15 -19.79
N ASP A 100 -1.87 10.09 -20.49
CA ASP A 100 -2.98 9.19 -20.15
C ASP A 100 -2.59 7.72 -20.31
N VAL A 101 -1.78 7.38 -21.32
CA VAL A 101 -1.24 6.03 -21.48
C VAL A 101 -0.34 5.67 -20.30
N LEU A 102 0.61 6.53 -19.91
CA LEU A 102 1.49 6.29 -18.77
C LEU A 102 0.69 6.16 -17.46
N ALA A 103 -0.32 7.02 -17.26
CA ALA A 103 -1.20 6.97 -16.10
C ALA A 103 -2.02 5.67 -16.05
N ARG A 104 -2.52 5.20 -17.20
CA ARG A 104 -3.24 3.92 -17.28
C ARG A 104 -2.33 2.74 -16.95
N VAL A 105 -1.13 2.69 -17.54
CA VAL A 105 -0.17 1.61 -17.26
C VAL A 105 0.26 1.62 -15.78
N ALA A 106 0.46 2.81 -15.19
CA ALA A 106 0.74 2.96 -13.77
C ALA A 106 -0.43 2.46 -12.90
N ALA A 107 -1.66 2.83 -13.22
CA ALA A 107 -2.85 2.38 -12.50
C ALA A 107 -3.01 0.85 -12.59
N ASP A 108 -2.83 0.27 -13.77
CA ASP A 108 -2.89 -1.19 -13.97
C ASP A 108 -1.85 -1.91 -13.10
N ALA A 109 -0.61 -1.40 -13.04
CA ALA A 109 0.41 -1.93 -12.14
C ALA A 109 0.00 -1.79 -10.66
N LYS A 110 -0.51 -0.62 -10.23
CA LYS A 110 -0.97 -0.37 -8.86
C LYS A 110 -2.11 -1.31 -8.45
N THR A 111 -3.04 -1.65 -9.34
CA THR A 111 -4.13 -2.59 -9.04
C THR A 111 -3.63 -4.00 -8.75
N LEU A 112 -2.58 -4.46 -9.44
CA LEU A 112 -1.95 -5.76 -9.23
C LEU A 112 -1.06 -5.77 -7.97
N LEU A 113 -0.68 -4.60 -7.46
CA LEU A 113 0.11 -4.47 -6.23
C LEU A 113 -0.77 -4.30 -4.98
N ASP A 114 -2.07 -4.02 -5.13
CA ASP A 114 -2.99 -3.79 -4.02
C ASP A 114 -3.22 -5.07 -3.19
N SER A 115 -2.40 -5.21 -2.16
CA SER A 115 -2.41 -6.37 -1.27
C SER A 115 -3.74 -6.56 -0.55
N LYS A 116 -4.47 -5.48 -0.23
CA LYS A 116 -5.73 -5.58 0.50
C LYS A 116 -6.80 -6.25 -0.35
N THR A 117 -6.97 -5.78 -1.59
CA THR A 117 -7.97 -6.31 -2.52
C THR A 117 -7.63 -7.74 -2.93
N LEU A 118 -6.36 -8.04 -3.22
CA LEU A 118 -5.93 -9.39 -3.63
C LEU A 118 -6.10 -10.42 -2.51
N VAL A 119 -5.73 -10.07 -1.27
CA VAL A 119 -5.90 -10.97 -0.12
C VAL A 119 -7.39 -11.21 0.17
N ALA A 120 -8.22 -10.17 0.10
CA ALA A 120 -9.67 -10.30 0.30
C ALA A 120 -10.33 -11.20 -0.76
N ARG A 121 -9.88 -11.13 -2.01
CA ARG A 121 -10.37 -11.96 -3.12
C ARG A 121 -9.71 -13.33 -3.21
N ARG A 122 -8.71 -13.62 -2.36
CA ARG A 122 -7.88 -14.84 -2.39
C ARG A 122 -7.20 -15.08 -3.74
N VAL A 123 -6.72 -14.01 -4.38
CA VAL A 123 -5.97 -14.09 -5.64
C VAL A 123 -4.49 -14.20 -5.32
N CYS A 124 -3.84 -15.23 -5.86
CA CYS A 124 -2.39 -15.44 -5.74
C CYS A 124 -1.65 -14.57 -6.77
N VAL A 125 -0.42 -14.18 -6.44
CA VAL A 125 0.43 -13.37 -7.31
C VAL A 125 1.41 -14.28 -8.05
N ASP A 126 1.42 -14.14 -9.37
CA ASP A 126 2.29 -14.89 -10.26
C ASP A 126 3.43 -14.01 -10.81
N GLU A 127 4.63 -14.58 -10.89
CA GLU A 127 5.82 -13.94 -11.46
C GLU A 127 5.61 -13.45 -12.92
N PRO A 128 5.05 -14.25 -13.85
CA PRO A 128 4.87 -13.81 -15.23
C PRO A 128 3.98 -12.58 -15.35
N GLU A 129 2.94 -12.44 -14.52
CA GLU A 129 2.05 -11.26 -14.55
C GLU A 129 2.81 -9.99 -14.13
N LEU A 130 3.65 -10.06 -13.10
CA LEU A 130 4.50 -8.94 -12.69
C LEU A 130 5.48 -8.54 -13.79
N VAL A 131 6.12 -9.53 -14.42
CA VAL A 131 7.06 -9.29 -15.54
C VAL A 131 6.33 -8.66 -16.73
N GLU A 132 5.12 -9.10 -17.05
CA GLU A 132 4.30 -8.49 -18.10
C GLU A 132 4.01 -7.01 -17.81
N LYS A 133 3.62 -6.68 -16.57
CA LYS A 133 3.41 -5.27 -16.17
C LYS A 133 4.70 -4.46 -16.27
N LEU A 134 5.85 -5.03 -15.95
CA LEU A 134 7.15 -4.37 -16.13
C LEU A 134 7.42 -4.07 -17.62
N GLN A 135 7.14 -5.02 -18.51
CA GLN A 135 7.31 -4.82 -19.96
C GLN A 135 6.33 -3.78 -20.52
N ASN A 136 5.09 -3.76 -20.02
CA ASN A 136 4.10 -2.76 -20.40
C ASN A 136 4.57 -1.34 -20.01
N ILE A 137 5.14 -1.18 -18.80
CA ILE A 137 5.77 0.08 -18.38
C ILE A 137 6.94 0.44 -19.31
N ARG A 138 7.83 -0.52 -19.60
CA ARG A 138 8.98 -0.30 -20.50
C ARG A 138 8.53 0.16 -21.90
N GLY A 139 7.50 -0.47 -22.45
CA GLY A 139 6.90 -0.10 -23.73
C GLY A 139 6.26 1.29 -23.70
N ALA A 140 5.51 1.62 -22.65
CA ALA A 140 4.90 2.93 -22.49
C ALA A 140 5.94 4.06 -22.39
N VAL A 141 7.03 3.84 -21.65
CA VAL A 141 8.14 4.80 -21.54
C VAL A 141 8.86 4.94 -22.89
N ALA A 142 9.11 3.85 -23.62
CA ALA A 142 9.75 3.91 -24.94
C ALA A 142 8.89 4.66 -25.98
N MET A 143 7.56 4.54 -25.91
CA MET A 143 6.64 5.32 -26.74
C MET A 143 6.66 6.81 -26.39
N ALA A 144 6.70 7.12 -25.09
CA ALA A 144 6.71 8.49 -24.59
C ALA A 144 8.05 9.22 -24.85
N PHE A 145 9.16 8.48 -24.80
CA PHE A 145 10.52 8.99 -25.00
C PHE A 145 11.30 8.12 -26.00
N PRO A 146 11.08 8.27 -27.32
CA PRO A 146 11.72 7.44 -28.34
C PRO A 146 13.25 7.54 -28.39
N MET A 147 13.80 8.69 -27.97
CA MET A 147 15.25 8.90 -27.86
C MET A 147 15.84 8.33 -26.56
N GLY A 148 14.99 7.71 -25.73
CA GLY A 148 15.34 7.21 -24.41
C GLY A 148 15.41 8.30 -23.35
N LEU A 149 15.51 7.85 -22.11
CA LEU A 149 15.73 8.71 -20.95
C LEU A 149 17.23 8.88 -20.67
N PRO A 150 17.64 9.99 -20.02
CA PRO A 150 19.01 10.20 -19.54
C PRO A 150 19.47 9.07 -18.59
N ALA A 151 20.78 8.79 -18.57
CA ALA A 151 21.36 7.73 -17.76
C ALA A 151 21.08 7.87 -16.25
N PHE A 152 20.94 9.10 -15.77
CA PHE A 152 20.66 9.44 -14.38
C PHE A 152 19.16 9.56 -14.06
N ASP A 153 18.27 9.33 -15.03
CA ASP A 153 16.83 9.40 -14.77
C ASP A 153 16.39 8.23 -13.88
N PRO A 154 15.67 8.47 -12.77
CA PRO A 154 15.23 7.42 -11.87
C PRO A 154 14.41 6.32 -12.55
N VAL A 155 13.58 6.67 -13.53
CA VAL A 155 12.76 5.68 -14.27
C VAL A 155 13.65 4.81 -15.14
N LYS A 156 14.71 5.37 -15.73
CA LYS A 156 15.67 4.59 -16.52
C LYS A 156 16.45 3.62 -15.64
N LEU A 157 16.99 4.10 -14.52
CA LEU A 157 17.70 3.28 -13.54
C LEU A 157 16.82 2.12 -13.04
N LEU A 158 15.57 2.43 -12.71
CA LEU A 158 14.57 1.43 -12.32
C LEU A 158 14.21 0.45 -13.45
N LEU A 159 14.34 0.79 -14.74
CA LEU A 159 14.04 -0.11 -15.86
C LEU A 159 15.23 -0.95 -16.31
N ASP A 160 16.45 -0.42 -16.21
CA ASP A 160 17.66 -1.05 -16.75
C ASP A 160 18.44 -1.84 -15.69
N ALA A 161 18.21 -1.61 -14.39
CA ALA A 161 18.88 -2.36 -13.32
C ALA A 161 18.62 -3.88 -13.41
N GLU A 162 19.67 -4.67 -13.16
CA GLU A 162 19.60 -6.14 -13.19
C GLU A 162 19.04 -6.69 -11.87
N SER A 163 19.31 -6.00 -10.76
CA SER A 163 18.87 -6.38 -9.42
C SER A 163 17.93 -5.34 -8.81
N ALA A 164 17.04 -5.76 -7.91
CA ALA A 164 16.17 -4.84 -7.19
C ALA A 164 16.92 -3.96 -6.17
N GLU A 165 18.08 -4.42 -5.67
CA GLU A 165 18.94 -3.65 -4.78
C GLU A 165 19.52 -2.43 -5.50
N GLU A 166 20.01 -2.64 -6.73
CA GLU A 166 20.49 -1.57 -7.61
C GLU A 166 19.34 -0.66 -8.04
N ALA A 167 18.23 -1.24 -8.51
CA ALA A 167 17.08 -0.49 -9.02
C ALA A 167 16.53 0.49 -7.98
N LEU A 168 16.45 0.04 -6.72
CA LEU A 168 15.86 0.81 -5.65
C LEU A 168 16.90 1.60 -4.86
N GLY A 169 18.20 1.52 -5.15
CA GLY A 169 19.32 2.02 -4.31
C GLY A 169 19.11 3.39 -3.64
N ASP A 170 18.53 4.34 -4.39
CA ASP A 170 18.28 5.71 -3.95
C ASP A 170 16.91 5.93 -3.26
N CYS A 171 16.10 4.87 -3.18
CA CYS A 171 14.76 4.85 -2.61
C CYS A 171 14.77 4.23 -1.21
N SER A 172 13.90 4.74 -0.33
CA SER A 172 13.65 4.18 1.01
C SER A 172 13.21 2.70 0.97
N ALA A 173 12.63 2.27 -0.15
CA ALA A 173 12.22 0.88 -0.41
C ALA A 173 13.38 -0.13 -0.40
N VAL A 174 14.65 0.27 -0.51
CA VAL A 174 15.83 -0.62 -0.38
C VAL A 174 15.85 -1.35 0.95
N LEU A 175 15.40 -0.69 2.01
CA LEU A 175 15.31 -1.31 3.33
C LEU A 175 14.37 -2.52 3.32
N GLU A 176 13.40 -2.54 2.40
CA GLU A 176 12.45 -3.63 2.24
C GLU A 176 12.91 -4.71 1.26
N VAL A 177 13.93 -4.47 0.44
CA VAL A 177 14.50 -5.48 -0.48
C VAL A 177 15.08 -6.65 0.30
N LEU A 178 14.82 -7.87 -0.17
CA LEU A 178 15.22 -9.11 0.48
C LEU A 178 16.22 -9.89 -0.38
N PRO A 179 17.43 -10.18 0.13
CA PRO A 179 18.40 -10.95 -0.65
C PRO A 179 17.99 -12.42 -0.71
N GLU A 180 17.98 -12.99 -1.91
CA GLU A 180 17.49 -14.36 -2.15
C GLU A 180 18.28 -15.43 -1.36
N ASP A 181 19.58 -15.22 -1.16
CA ASP A 181 20.48 -16.18 -0.49
C ASP A 181 20.44 -16.10 1.04
N SER A 182 20.05 -14.95 1.60
CA SER A 182 20.11 -14.72 3.06
C SER A 182 18.75 -14.60 3.73
N ALA A 183 17.67 -14.49 2.96
CA ALA A 183 16.33 -14.36 3.52
C ALA A 183 15.89 -15.61 4.31
N GLU A 184 15.13 -15.37 5.36
CA GLU A 184 14.56 -16.39 6.23
C GLU A 184 13.03 -16.33 6.17
N LEU A 185 12.40 -17.50 6.09
CA LEU A 185 10.95 -17.66 6.05
C LEU A 185 10.48 -18.33 7.33
N TRP A 186 9.46 -17.76 7.96
CA TRP A 186 8.96 -18.17 9.26
C TRP A 186 7.47 -18.46 9.22
N TRP A 187 7.05 -19.51 9.91
CA TRP A 187 5.64 -19.89 10.08
C TRP A 187 5.42 -20.38 11.51
N ALA A 188 4.42 -19.85 12.20
CA ALA A 188 4.07 -20.27 13.55
C ALA A 188 5.27 -20.34 14.54
N GLY A 189 6.23 -19.42 14.41
CA GLY A 189 7.44 -19.37 15.23
C GLY A 189 8.53 -20.38 14.87
N LYS A 190 8.37 -21.14 13.79
CA LYS A 190 9.38 -22.05 13.24
C LYS A 190 9.92 -21.54 11.91
N GLN A 191 11.22 -21.72 11.70
CA GLN A 191 11.89 -21.34 10.46
C GLN A 191 11.79 -22.47 9.42
N PHE A 192 11.60 -22.10 8.16
CA PHE A 192 11.74 -22.98 7.01
C PHE A 192 13.23 -23.06 6.66
N PHE A 193 13.88 -24.17 7.00
CA PHE A 193 15.27 -24.40 6.64
C PHE A 193 15.39 -24.75 5.16
N ARG A 194 16.44 -24.26 4.51
CA ARG A 194 16.64 -24.31 3.04
C ARG A 194 16.81 -25.74 2.50
N ASP A 195 17.31 -26.65 3.33
CA ASP A 195 17.53 -28.08 3.06
C ASP A 195 16.25 -28.94 3.16
N GLN A 196 15.14 -28.35 3.60
CA GLN A 196 13.87 -29.04 3.79
C GLN A 196 12.84 -28.72 2.70
N THR A 197 11.70 -29.38 2.76
CA THR A 197 10.52 -29.12 1.93
C THR A 197 9.41 -28.47 2.74
N VAL A 198 8.44 -27.88 2.04
CA VAL A 198 7.27 -27.26 2.68
C VAL A 198 6.52 -28.26 3.55
N GLY A 199 6.42 -29.50 3.09
CA GLY A 199 5.70 -30.58 3.77
C GLY A 199 6.34 -31.06 5.06
N ASP A 200 7.62 -30.80 5.30
CA ASP A 200 8.31 -31.19 6.55
C ASP A 200 7.76 -30.39 7.75
N LEU A 201 7.34 -29.15 7.51
CA LEU A 201 6.68 -28.30 8.50
C LEU A 201 5.15 -28.33 8.36
N ALA A 202 4.64 -28.12 7.15
CA ALA A 202 3.20 -27.97 6.90
C ALA A 202 2.43 -29.30 6.83
N GLY A 203 3.15 -30.42 6.72
CA GLY A 203 2.58 -31.74 6.49
C GLY A 203 2.24 -32.00 5.02
N LYS A 204 1.61 -33.15 4.75
CA LYS A 204 1.26 -33.60 3.39
C LYS A 204 -0.07 -33.03 2.87
N ASN A 205 -0.70 -32.11 3.60
CA ASN A 205 -2.03 -31.62 3.26
C ASN A 205 -1.96 -30.49 2.22
N GLU A 206 -2.46 -30.80 1.03
CA GLU A 206 -2.60 -29.90 -0.12
C GLU A 206 -3.87 -29.03 -0.04
N LYS A 207 -4.39 -28.72 1.15
CA LYS A 207 -5.56 -27.83 1.34
C LYS A 207 -5.33 -26.91 2.54
N THR A 208 -4.11 -26.39 2.67
CA THR A 208 -3.69 -25.62 3.84
C THR A 208 -3.24 -24.23 3.42
N THR A 209 -3.64 -23.24 4.21
CA THR A 209 -3.17 -21.86 4.09
C THR A 209 -2.19 -21.58 5.22
N LEU A 210 -0.97 -21.17 4.88
CA LEU A 210 0.08 -20.86 5.84
C LEU A 210 0.31 -19.35 5.88
N ILE A 211 0.25 -18.76 7.06
CA ILE A 211 0.63 -17.35 7.25
C ILE A 211 2.13 -17.31 7.53
N VAL A 212 2.88 -16.86 6.54
CA VAL A 212 4.35 -16.87 6.57
C VAL A 212 4.89 -15.45 6.66
N LYS A 213 6.00 -15.28 7.38
CA LYS A 213 6.71 -14.00 7.52
C LYS A 213 8.09 -14.13 6.89
N LEU A 214 8.38 -13.23 5.95
CA LEU A 214 9.65 -13.19 5.22
C LEU A 214 10.52 -12.06 5.79
N GLN A 215 11.76 -12.38 6.17
CA GLN A 215 12.66 -11.45 6.87
C GLN A 215 14.11 -11.56 6.39
N LYS A 216 14.89 -10.49 6.64
CA LYS A 216 16.35 -10.49 6.46
C LYS A 216 17.01 -11.37 7.53
N LYS A 217 18.16 -11.95 7.20
CA LYS A 217 18.96 -12.74 8.13
C LYS A 217 19.25 -11.98 9.42
N GLY A 218 19.09 -12.64 10.57
CA GLY A 218 19.39 -12.05 11.88
C GLY A 218 18.25 -11.23 12.50
N GLY A 219 17.07 -11.17 11.85
CA GLY A 219 15.87 -10.57 12.42
C GLY A 219 15.23 -11.36 13.57
N GLY A 220 15.67 -12.62 13.78
CA GLY A 220 15.13 -13.52 14.79
C GLY A 220 13.72 -14.02 14.48
N ALA A 221 13.13 -14.76 15.42
CA ALA A 221 11.76 -15.22 15.26
C ALA A 221 10.81 -14.01 15.23
N PRO A 222 9.93 -13.89 14.21
CA PRO A 222 9.05 -12.74 14.10
C PRO A 222 8.06 -12.70 15.26
N SER A 223 7.75 -11.48 15.72
CA SER A 223 6.76 -11.25 16.77
C SER A 223 5.43 -11.93 16.45
N ARG A 224 4.84 -12.55 17.47
CA ARG A 224 3.53 -13.18 17.39
C ARG A 224 2.47 -12.12 17.12
N GLU A 225 1.54 -12.42 16.21
CA GLU A 225 0.48 -11.50 15.87
C GLU A 225 -0.43 -11.25 17.09
N PRO A 226 -0.92 -10.01 17.27
CA PRO A 226 -1.97 -9.73 18.24
C PRO A 226 -3.18 -10.63 17.94
N GLY A 227 -3.76 -11.25 18.97
CA GLY A 227 -4.92 -12.13 18.80
C GLY A 227 -6.21 -11.44 18.36
N VAL A 228 -6.19 -10.11 18.21
CA VAL A 228 -7.32 -9.27 17.84
C VAL A 228 -6.87 -8.38 16.68
N SER A 229 -7.65 -8.34 15.60
CA SER A 229 -7.34 -7.46 14.46
C SER A 229 -7.43 -5.98 14.86
N GLU A 230 -6.79 -5.09 14.11
CA GLU A 230 -6.87 -3.65 14.43
C GLU A 230 -8.30 -3.11 14.32
N ASP A 231 -9.09 -3.63 13.39
CA ASP A 231 -10.49 -3.24 13.20
C ASP A 231 -11.36 -3.73 14.34
N GLU A 232 -11.17 -4.96 14.81
CA GLU A 232 -11.82 -5.46 16.02
C GLU A 232 -11.37 -4.69 17.26
N ARG A 233 -10.09 -4.32 17.36
CA ARG A 233 -9.58 -3.48 18.46
C ARG A 233 -10.24 -2.11 18.44
N LYS A 234 -10.37 -1.48 17.27
CA LYS A 234 -11.09 -0.20 17.10
C LYS A 234 -12.57 -0.33 17.44
N ALA A 235 -13.23 -1.38 16.96
CA ALA A 235 -14.64 -1.65 17.27
C ALA A 235 -14.86 -1.90 18.77
N MET A 236 -13.93 -2.63 19.40
CA MET A 236 -13.92 -2.88 20.84
C MET A 236 -13.70 -1.59 21.62
N MET A 237 -12.71 -0.77 21.25
CA MET A 237 -12.49 0.55 21.85
C MET A 237 -13.70 1.47 21.69
N ALA A 238 -14.32 1.51 20.50
CA ALA A 238 -15.52 2.30 20.24
C ALA A 238 -16.72 1.82 21.06
N PHE A 239 -16.88 0.50 21.19
CA PHE A 239 -17.92 -0.10 22.03
C PHE A 239 -17.72 0.25 23.51
N TYR A 240 -16.50 0.14 24.04
CA TYR A 240 -16.19 0.51 25.42
C TYR A 240 -16.36 1.99 25.68
N PHE A 241 -15.96 2.84 24.74
CA PHE A 241 -16.16 4.29 24.83
C PHE A 241 -17.64 4.65 24.86
N LYS A 242 -18.45 4.06 23.96
CA LYS A 242 -19.91 4.25 23.96
C LYS A 242 -20.54 3.75 25.26
N LYS A 243 -20.11 2.58 25.76
CA LYS A 243 -20.58 2.05 27.05
C LYS A 243 -20.23 2.95 28.22
N GLN A 244 -19.05 3.54 28.21
CA GLN A 244 -18.62 4.48 29.24
C GLN A 244 -19.45 5.77 29.19
N GLN A 245 -19.74 6.28 28.00
CA GLN A 245 -20.66 7.42 27.83
C GLN A 245 -22.08 7.10 28.31
N GLU A 246 -22.62 5.93 27.95
CA GLU A 246 -23.93 5.47 28.43
C GLU A 246 -23.95 5.35 29.96
N MET A 247 -22.92 4.77 30.58
CA MET A 247 -22.84 4.67 32.04
C MET A 247 -22.67 6.03 32.72
N GLN A 248 -21.89 6.94 32.12
CA GLN A 248 -21.74 8.30 32.61
C GLN A 248 -23.07 9.06 32.53
N GLN A 249 -23.78 8.95 31.41
CA GLN A 249 -25.10 9.55 31.24
C GLN A 249 -26.11 9.02 32.25
N VAL A 250 -26.12 7.71 32.52
CA VAL A 250 -26.98 7.12 33.57
C VAL A 250 -26.57 7.56 34.97
N ALA A 251 -25.28 7.79 35.23
CA ALA A 251 -24.81 8.30 36.51
C ALA A 251 -25.15 9.78 36.72
N ASP A 252 -25.15 10.57 35.65
CA ASP A 252 -25.52 12.00 35.64
C ASP A 252 -27.05 12.21 35.53
N ASP A 253 -27.82 11.16 35.23
CA ASP A 253 -29.29 11.20 35.18
C ASP A 253 -29.84 11.19 36.62
N ASP A 254 -30.11 12.38 37.15
CA ASP A 254 -30.72 12.60 38.47
C ASP A 254 -32.22 12.19 38.52
N ALA A 255 -32.76 11.54 37.47
CA ALA A 255 -34.16 11.15 37.33
C ALA A 255 -35.18 12.30 37.45
N GLU A 256 -34.71 13.55 37.39
CA GLU A 256 -35.55 14.76 37.40
C GLU A 256 -36.30 14.97 36.08
N ASP A 257 -35.92 14.26 35.01
CA ASP A 257 -36.61 14.30 33.71
C ASP A 257 -38.10 13.92 33.82
N TYR A 258 -38.46 13.06 34.78
CA TYR A 258 -39.87 12.76 35.07
C TYR A 258 -40.64 14.00 35.59
N MET A 259 -40.00 14.91 36.33
CA MET A 259 -40.62 16.14 36.85
C MET A 259 -40.94 17.15 35.75
N ALA A 260 -40.18 17.16 34.66
CA ALA A 260 -40.44 17.98 33.48
C ALA A 260 -41.35 17.29 32.44
N SER A 261 -41.73 16.04 32.67
CA SER A 261 -42.57 15.28 31.74
C SER A 261 -43.99 15.83 31.65
N SER A 262 -44.59 15.81 30.46
CA SER A 262 -45.99 16.23 30.26
C SER A 262 -47.01 15.38 31.02
N TRP A 263 -46.61 14.18 31.46
CA TRP A 263 -47.41 13.30 32.30
C TRP A 263 -47.46 13.81 33.75
N ALA A 264 -46.38 14.39 34.25
CA ALA A 264 -46.30 14.93 35.60
C ALA A 264 -47.03 16.28 35.75
N ASP A 265 -47.49 16.93 34.68
CA ASP A 265 -48.29 18.15 34.74
C ASP A 265 -49.75 17.84 35.16
N PRO A 266 -50.17 18.18 36.40
CA PRO A 266 -51.53 17.92 36.88
C PRO A 266 -52.59 18.74 36.13
N LYS A 267 -52.20 19.72 35.31
CA LYS A 267 -53.08 20.56 34.50
C LYS A 267 -53.12 20.13 33.02
N ALA A 268 -52.35 19.14 32.59
CA ALA A 268 -52.26 18.71 31.20
C ALA A 268 -53.62 18.34 30.60
N LEU A 269 -54.42 17.53 31.29
CA LEU A 269 -55.76 17.14 30.84
C LEU A 269 -56.71 18.35 30.75
N LYS A 270 -56.64 19.25 31.73
CA LYS A 270 -57.45 20.47 31.77
C LYS A 270 -57.10 21.41 30.62
N ASN A 271 -55.81 21.56 30.32
CA ASN A 271 -55.33 22.40 29.22
C ASN A 271 -55.71 21.79 27.86
N SER A 272 -55.66 20.46 27.73
CA SER A 272 -56.12 19.74 26.53
C SER A 272 -57.62 19.90 26.28
N LEU A 273 -58.45 19.79 27.33
CA LEU A 273 -59.90 19.96 27.22
C LEU A 273 -60.32 21.41 26.94
N ARG A 274 -59.53 22.39 27.38
CA ARG A 274 -59.80 23.82 27.17
C ARG A 274 -59.13 24.39 25.91
N GLY A 275 -58.37 23.58 25.16
CA GLY A 275 -57.66 24.01 23.95
C GLY A 275 -56.51 25.00 24.22
N THR A 276 -56.00 25.09 25.44
CA THR A 276 -54.99 26.07 25.85
C THR A 276 -53.55 25.53 25.79
N ASN A 277 -53.32 24.36 25.19
CA ASN A 277 -52.01 23.71 25.09
C ASN A 277 -50.91 24.55 24.42
N HIS A 278 -51.28 25.57 23.62
CA HIS A 278 -50.35 26.42 22.88
C HIS A 278 -50.06 27.76 23.56
N ILE A 279 -50.67 28.02 24.72
CA ILE A 279 -50.46 29.26 25.47
C ILE A 279 -49.33 29.01 26.47
N ARG A 280 -48.12 29.47 26.13
CA ARG A 280 -47.00 29.45 27.08
C ARG A 280 -47.33 30.42 28.22
N PRO A 281 -47.37 29.99 29.48
CA PRO A 281 -47.41 30.93 30.60
C PRO A 281 -46.11 31.76 30.57
N PHE A 282 -46.22 33.07 30.79
CA PHE A 282 -45.08 33.95 30.99
C PHE A 282 -44.34 33.60 32.29
#